data_AF-A0A7S3IX03-F1
#
_entry.id   AF-A0A7S3IX03-F1
#
_cell.length_a   1.000
_cell.length_b   1.000
_cell.length_c   1.000
_cell.angle_alpha   90.00
_cell.angle_beta   90.00
_cell.angle_gamma   90.00
#
_symmetry.space_group_name_H-M   'P 1'
#
loop_
_entity.id
_entity.type
_entity.pdbx_description
1 polymer ?
#
loop_
_entity_poly.entity_id
_entity_poly.type
_entity_poly.pdbx_seq_one_letter_code
_entity_poly.pdbx_strand_id
1 'polypeptide(L)'
;RKLNGILADEMGLGKTIQTISLLASLACDKGVWGPHLIVVPTTIIMNWEMEFKKWCPGLKILTYFGSQKERKIKRHGWSKENSFHVCITSYKLVIQDHFAFRRKKWYYMILDEAQNIKNFKSQR
;
A
#
# COMPACT_ATOMS: atom_id res chain seq x y z
N ARG A 1 21.84 1.63 -9.69
CA ARG A 1 21.73 1.17 -8.29
C ARG A 1 20.26 1.11 -7.90
N LYS A 2 19.80 0.07 -7.19
CA LYS A 2 18.46 0.02 -6.59
C LYS A 2 18.61 0.46 -5.13
N LEU A 3 18.13 1.66 -4.79
CA LEU A 3 18.25 2.26 -3.47
C LEU A 3 16.87 2.35 -2.83
N ASN A 4 16.83 2.14 -1.51
CA ASN A 4 15.64 2.38 -0.68
C ASN A 4 15.88 3.68 0.11
N GLY A 5 14.80 4.30 0.60
CA GLY A 5 14.88 5.57 1.32
C GLY A 5 13.91 5.63 2.49
N ILE A 6 14.19 6.57 3.41
CA ILE A 6 13.31 6.94 4.50
C ILE A 6 12.95 8.41 4.28
N LEU A 7 11.65 8.71 4.28
CA LEU A 7 11.12 10.06 4.22
C LEU A 7 10.70 10.44 5.65
N ALA A 8 11.51 11.24 6.33
CA ALA A 8 11.35 11.57 7.75
C ALA A 8 10.91 13.03 8.00
N ASP A 9 10.32 13.66 6.98
CA ASP A 9 9.86 15.05 7.05
C ASP A 9 8.73 15.23 8.08
N GLU A 10 8.52 16.46 8.55
CA GLU A 10 7.43 16.80 9.46
C GLU A 10 6.04 16.39 8.92
N MET A 11 5.11 16.10 9.84
CA MET A 11 3.71 15.86 9.49
C MET A 11 3.13 17.11 8.82
N GLY A 12 2.36 16.93 7.75
CA GLY A 12 1.75 18.05 7.01
C GLY A 12 2.54 18.54 5.79
N LEU A 13 3.81 18.12 5.60
CA LEU A 13 4.63 18.51 4.44
C LEU A 13 4.30 17.76 3.13
N GLY A 14 3.13 17.12 3.04
CA GLY A 14 2.67 16.51 1.79
C GLY A 14 3.33 15.19 1.42
N LYS A 15 3.93 14.46 2.37
CA LYS A 15 4.56 13.14 2.17
C LYS A 15 3.68 12.14 1.41
N THR A 16 2.37 12.15 1.66
CA THR A 16 1.38 11.33 0.96
C THR A 16 1.34 11.67 -0.53
N ILE A 17 1.24 12.96 -0.88
CA ILE A 17 1.19 13.43 -2.27
C ILE A 17 2.52 13.15 -2.97
N GLN A 18 3.65 13.33 -2.29
CA GLN A 18 4.96 12.97 -2.82
C GLN A 18 5.03 11.47 -3.15
N THR A 19 4.50 10.61 -2.28
CA THR A 19 4.44 9.16 -2.50
C THR A 19 3.53 8.81 -3.69
N ILE A 20 2.35 9.43 -3.79
CA ILE A 20 1.43 9.24 -4.91
C ILE A 20 2.11 9.67 -6.22
N SER A 21 2.78 10.81 -6.22
CA SER A 21 3.50 11.35 -7.39
C SER A 21 4.64 10.43 -7.83
N LEU A 22 5.37 9.82 -6.88
CA LEU A 22 6.37 8.80 -7.17
C LEU A 22 5.76 7.60 -7.90
N LEU A 23 4.65 7.06 -7.40
CA LEU A 23 3.98 5.92 -8.04
C LEU A 23 3.41 6.29 -9.43
N ALA A 24 2.89 7.51 -9.58
CA ALA A 24 2.40 8.01 -10.86
C ALA A 24 3.54 8.12 -11.90
N SER A 25 4.69 8.70 -11.51
CA SER A 25 5.88 8.76 -12.39
C SER A 25 6.39 7.38 -12.77
N LEU A 26 6.36 6.39 -11.87
CA LEU A 26 6.70 5.01 -12.23
C LEU A 26 5.78 4.44 -13.30
N ALA A 27 4.48 4.72 -13.23
CA ALA A 27 3.50 4.28 -14.23
C ALA A 27 3.69 4.99 -15.57
N CYS A 28 3.78 6.32 -15.56
CA CYS A 28 3.88 7.14 -16.78
C CYS A 28 5.23 7.01 -17.49
N ASP A 29 6.33 7.10 -16.75
CA ASP A 29 7.67 7.22 -17.34
C ASP A 29 8.33 5.87 -17.58
N LYS A 30 7.99 4.86 -16.76
CA LYS A 30 8.63 3.53 -16.78
C LYS A 30 7.67 2.39 -17.11
N GLY A 31 6.38 2.67 -17.28
CA GLY A 31 5.36 1.64 -17.50
C GLY A 31 5.17 0.69 -16.32
N VAL A 32 5.62 1.06 -15.11
CA VAL A 32 5.50 0.23 -13.91
C VAL A 32 4.25 0.65 -13.15
N TRP A 33 3.13 0.01 -13.48
CA TRP A 33 1.81 0.32 -12.89
C TRP A 33 1.58 -0.36 -11.53
N GLY A 34 2.33 -1.39 -11.19
CA GLY A 34 2.16 -2.16 -9.97
C GLY A 34 2.18 -3.67 -10.20
N PRO A 35 1.87 -4.47 -9.17
CA PRO A 35 1.23 -4.08 -7.92
C PRO A 35 2.18 -3.44 -6.89
N HIS A 36 1.76 -2.35 -6.26
CA HIS A 36 2.42 -1.69 -5.14
C HIS A 36 1.63 -1.88 -3.84
N LEU A 37 2.33 -1.97 -2.70
CA LEU A 37 1.75 -2.15 -1.38
C LEU A 37 2.00 -0.91 -0.52
N ILE A 38 0.96 -0.41 0.12
CA ILE A 38 1.04 0.67 1.11
C ILE A 38 0.46 0.15 2.42
N VAL A 39 1.27 0.20 3.48
CA VAL A 39 0.90 -0.24 4.82
C VAL A 39 0.81 0.99 5.71
N VAL A 40 -0.38 1.23 6.27
CA VAL A 40 -0.72 2.45 7.00
C VAL A 40 -1.48 2.10 8.29
N PRO A 41 -1.58 3.00 9.28
CA PRO A 41 -2.55 2.84 10.37
C PRO A 41 -3.97 2.66 9.84
N THR A 42 -4.75 1.75 10.44
CA THR A 42 -6.12 1.42 9.99
C THR A 42 -7.00 2.66 9.85
N THR A 43 -6.82 3.64 10.73
CA THR A 43 -7.58 4.89 10.79
C THR A 43 -7.44 5.76 9.54
N ILE A 44 -6.33 5.65 8.80
CA ILE A 44 -6.04 6.51 7.64
C ILE A 44 -6.10 5.78 6.30
N ILE A 45 -6.52 4.51 6.25
CA ILE A 45 -6.69 3.76 4.98
C ILE A 45 -7.61 4.51 4.02
N MET A 46 -8.76 4.99 4.52
CA MET A 46 -9.73 5.71 3.69
C MET A 46 -9.20 7.07 3.24
N ASN A 47 -8.41 7.73 4.08
CA ASN A 47 -7.76 8.99 3.71
C ASN A 47 -6.82 8.78 2.52
N TRP A 48 -5.97 7.75 2.57
CA TRP A 48 -5.11 7.39 1.45
C TRP A 48 -5.92 7.07 0.17
N GLU A 49 -7.03 6.32 0.27
CA GLU A 49 -7.89 6.06 -0.90
C GLU A 49 -8.45 7.36 -1.51
N MET A 50 -8.91 8.30 -0.67
CA MET A 50 -9.41 9.60 -1.12
C MET A 50 -8.32 10.42 -1.80
N GLU A 51 -7.11 10.46 -1.23
CA GLU A 51 -5.97 11.16 -1.83
C GLU A 51 -5.59 10.57 -3.20
N PHE A 52 -5.60 9.24 -3.36
CA PHE A 52 -5.39 8.64 -4.68
C PHE A 52 -6.48 9.02 -5.68
N LYS A 53 -7.76 8.99 -5.29
CA LYS A 53 -8.86 9.39 -6.17
C LYS A 53 -8.78 10.85 -6.57
N LYS A 54 -8.30 11.71 -5.67
CA LYS A 54 -8.13 13.14 -5.90
C LYS A 54 -6.94 13.44 -6.82
N TRP A 55 -5.77 12.89 -6.52
CA TRP A 55 -4.51 13.30 -7.17
C TRP A 55 -4.08 12.39 -8.32
N CYS A 56 -4.50 11.12 -8.33
CA CYS A 56 -4.11 10.16 -9.35
C CYS A 56 -5.21 9.11 -9.64
N PRO A 57 -6.38 9.53 -10.16
CA PRO A 57 -7.53 8.64 -10.39
C PRO A 57 -7.27 7.53 -11.41
N GLY A 58 -6.23 7.63 -12.24
CA GLY A 58 -5.83 6.58 -13.19
C GLY A 58 -5.28 5.31 -12.53
N LEU A 59 -4.87 5.37 -11.26
CA LEU A 59 -4.41 4.18 -10.53
C LEU A 59 -5.58 3.43 -9.90
N LYS A 60 -5.71 2.14 -10.23
CA LYS A 60 -6.70 1.26 -9.61
C LYS A 60 -6.29 0.93 -8.18
N ILE A 61 -7.08 1.39 -7.20
CA ILE A 61 -6.80 1.20 -5.78
C ILE A 61 -7.62 0.05 -5.22
N LEU A 62 -6.98 -0.83 -4.45
CA LEU A 62 -7.63 -1.85 -3.63
C LEU A 62 -7.41 -1.54 -2.15
N THR A 63 -8.47 -1.15 -1.44
CA THR A 63 -8.43 -1.01 0.01
C THR A 63 -8.71 -2.35 0.69
N TYR A 64 -7.71 -2.87 1.39
CA TYR A 64 -7.74 -4.16 2.05
C TYR A 64 -7.95 -4.00 3.56
N PHE A 65 -9.23 -3.99 3.94
CA PHE A 65 -9.74 -3.96 5.31
C PHE A 65 -11.12 -4.63 5.37
N GLY A 66 -11.63 -4.83 6.57
CA GLY A 66 -12.94 -5.47 6.84
C GLY A 66 -12.80 -6.85 7.47
N SER A 67 -13.94 -7.52 7.60
CA SER A 67 -14.08 -8.88 8.11
C SER A 67 -13.33 -9.91 7.25
N GLN A 68 -13.04 -11.08 7.81
CA GLN A 68 -12.34 -12.15 7.08
C GLN A 68 -13.10 -12.58 5.81
N LYS A 69 -14.44 -12.55 5.84
CA LYS A 69 -15.30 -12.86 4.69
C LYS A 69 -15.12 -11.82 3.58
N GLU A 70 -15.21 -10.53 3.90
CA GLU A 70 -14.98 -9.45 2.92
C GLU A 70 -13.57 -9.51 2.34
N ARG A 71 -12.56 -9.76 3.17
CA ARG A 71 -11.17 -9.90 2.69
C ARG A 71 -11.00 -11.12 1.76
N LYS A 72 -11.71 -12.22 2.01
CA LYS A 72 -11.73 -13.39 1.10
C LYS A 72 -12.32 -13.02 -0.26
N ILE A 73 -13.38 -12.22 -0.29
CA ILE A 73 -14.01 -11.71 -1.51
C ILE A 73 -13.05 -10.76 -2.25
N LYS A 74 -12.42 -9.81 -1.55
CA LYS A 74 -11.41 -8.89 -2.13
C LYS A 74 -10.21 -9.61 -2.75
N ARG A 75 -9.86 -10.81 -2.27
CA ARG A 75 -8.79 -11.65 -2.84
C ARG A 75 -9.24 -12.45 -4.06
N HIS A 76 -10.54 -12.52 -4.36
CA HIS A 76 -11.01 -13.24 -5.53
C HIS A 76 -10.51 -12.55 -6.81
N GLY A 77 -9.77 -13.28 -7.63
CA GLY A 77 -9.19 -12.73 -8.87
C GLY A 77 -8.07 -11.70 -8.66
N TRP A 78 -7.65 -11.42 -7.42
CA TRP A 78 -6.64 -10.40 -7.14
C TRP A 78 -5.22 -10.77 -7.63
N SER A 79 -5.01 -12.01 -8.08
CA SER A 79 -3.76 -12.45 -8.70
C SER A 79 -3.76 -12.28 -10.22
N LYS A 80 -4.89 -11.91 -10.81
CA LYS A 80 -4.97 -11.56 -12.23
C LYS A 80 -4.14 -10.31 -12.49
N GLU A 81 -3.56 -10.24 -13.68
CA GLU A 81 -2.90 -9.03 -14.15
C GLU A 81 -3.88 -7.85 -14.17
N ASN A 82 -3.39 -6.65 -13.85
CA ASN A 82 -4.17 -5.42 -13.89
C ASN A 82 -5.44 -5.43 -13.00
N SER A 83 -5.51 -6.32 -11.99
CA SER A 83 -6.62 -6.35 -11.02
C SER A 83 -6.67 -5.08 -10.18
N PHE A 84 -5.50 -4.57 -9.80
CA PHE A 84 -5.28 -3.31 -9.11
C PHE A 84 -3.82 -2.91 -9.28
N HIS A 85 -3.55 -1.61 -9.14
CA HIS A 85 -2.22 -1.02 -9.20
C HIS A 85 -1.62 -0.85 -7.81
N VAL A 86 -2.43 -0.39 -6.85
CA VAL A 86 -2.00 -0.13 -5.47
C VAL A 86 -2.94 -0.84 -4.50
N CYS A 87 -2.38 -1.58 -3.54
CA CYS A 87 -3.11 -2.13 -2.41
C CYS A 87 -2.78 -1.34 -1.14
N ILE A 88 -3.80 -0.85 -0.44
CA ILE A 88 -3.65 -0.14 0.83
C ILE A 88 -4.18 -1.05 1.93
N THR A 89 -3.38 -1.31 2.95
CA THR A 89 -3.77 -2.15 4.09
C THR A 89 -3.16 -1.66 5.39
N SER A 90 -3.52 -2.30 6.51
CA SER A 90 -2.92 -2.01 7.81
C SER A 90 -1.86 -3.00 8.23
N TYR A 91 -0.99 -2.55 9.14
CA TYR A 91 0.05 -3.37 9.76
C TYR A 91 -0.50 -4.68 10.34
N LYS A 92 -1.63 -4.60 11.06
CA LYS A 92 -2.27 -5.80 11.64
C LYS A 92 -2.70 -6.80 10.56
N LEU A 93 -3.30 -6.32 9.47
CA LEU A 93 -3.84 -7.18 8.42
C LEU A 93 -2.74 -7.80 7.55
N VAL A 94 -1.65 -7.07 7.30
CA VAL A 94 -0.53 -7.61 6.52
C VAL A 94 0.16 -8.76 7.26
N ILE A 95 0.20 -8.70 8.60
CA ILE A 95 0.73 -9.78 9.45
C ILE A 95 -0.28 -10.93 9.52
N GLN A 96 -1.55 -10.64 9.83
CA GLN A 96 -2.59 -11.67 9.96
C GLN A 96 -2.78 -12.49 8.68
N ASP A 97 -2.77 -11.83 7.52
CA ASP A 97 -3.00 -12.46 6.23
C ASP A 97 -1.68 -12.63 5.43
N HIS A 98 -0.52 -12.72 6.11
CA HIS A 98 0.81 -12.69 5.49
C HIS A 98 1.00 -13.73 4.37
N PHE A 99 0.37 -14.90 4.50
CA PHE A 99 0.47 -15.96 3.49
C PHE A 99 -0.11 -15.52 2.14
N ALA A 100 -1.16 -14.69 2.15
CA ALA A 100 -1.75 -14.15 0.93
C ALA A 100 -0.83 -13.08 0.31
N PHE A 101 -0.35 -12.13 1.12
CA PHE A 101 0.54 -11.05 0.66
C PHE A 101 1.88 -11.57 0.13
N ARG A 102 2.44 -12.63 0.74
CA ARG A 102 3.71 -13.25 0.32
C ARG A 102 3.64 -13.91 -1.07
N ARG A 103 2.46 -14.36 -1.49
CA ARG A 103 2.28 -14.99 -2.82
C ARG A 103 2.30 -13.98 -3.97
N LYS A 104 2.18 -12.68 -3.68
CA LYS A 104 2.19 -11.62 -4.68
C LYS A 104 3.56 -10.94 -4.71
N LYS A 105 4.11 -10.75 -5.90
CA LYS A 105 5.37 -10.01 -6.11
C LYS A 105 5.04 -8.52 -6.19
N TRP A 106 5.49 -7.75 -5.20
CA TRP A 106 5.24 -6.32 -5.10
C TRP A 106 6.41 -5.52 -5.67
N TYR A 107 6.14 -4.44 -6.40
CA TYR A 107 7.18 -3.56 -6.93
C TYR A 107 7.71 -2.57 -5.88
N TYR A 108 6.80 -1.96 -5.13
CA TYR A 108 7.13 -1.09 -3.99
C TYR A 108 6.31 -1.50 -2.77
N MET A 109 6.93 -1.34 -1.61
CA MET A 109 6.28 -1.40 -0.30
C MET A 109 6.54 -0.07 0.39
N ILE A 110 5.48 0.69 0.67
CA ILE A 110 5.53 1.94 1.41
C ILE A 110 4.95 1.70 2.81
N LEU A 111 5.66 2.19 3.82
CA LEU A 111 5.29 2.07 5.22
C LEU A 111 5.05 3.47 5.76
N ASP A 112 3.80 3.80 6.06
CA ASP A 112 3.42 5.08 6.67
C ASP A 112 3.37 4.95 8.19
N GLU A 113 3.82 5.98 8.90
CA GLU A 113 3.98 5.96 10.36
C GLU A 113 4.78 4.72 10.83
N ALA A 114 5.94 4.48 10.22
CA ALA A 114 6.76 3.28 10.40
C ALA A 114 7.24 3.03 11.84
N GLN A 115 7.16 4.03 12.74
CA GLN A 115 7.37 3.82 14.17
C GLN A 115 6.37 2.82 14.79
N ASN A 116 5.24 2.56 14.14
CA ASN A 116 4.30 1.50 14.53
C ASN A 116 4.88 0.08 14.39
N ILE A 117 6.05 -0.08 13.75
CA ILE A 117 6.74 -1.36 13.57
C ILE A 117 7.50 -1.79 14.85
N LYS A 118 7.48 -0.98 15.92
CA LYS A 118 8.35 -1.15 17.10
C LYS A 118 8.17 -2.44 17.93
N ASN A 119 7.26 -3.36 17.60
CA ASN A 119 7.13 -4.64 18.32
C ASN A 119 7.24 -5.88 17.43
N PHE A 120 8.45 -6.15 16.92
CA PHE A 120 8.76 -7.42 16.25
C PHE A 120 9.10 -8.57 17.22
N LYS A 121 9.40 -8.28 18.50
CA LYS A 121 9.80 -9.29 19.50
C LYS A 121 8.64 -9.93 20.29
N SER A 122 7.39 -9.49 20.12
CA SER A 122 6.27 -9.92 20.97
C SER A 122 5.27 -10.89 20.30
N GLN A 123 5.56 -11.43 19.13
CA GLN A 123 4.75 -12.50 18.52
C GLN A 123 5.66 -13.61 17.99
N ARG A 124 6.11 -14.45 18.93
CA ARG A 124 6.46 -15.86 18.68
C ARG A 124 5.48 -16.72 19.46
#